data_AF-A0A9X6Z6T3-F1
#
_entry.id   AF-A0A9X6Z6T3-F1
#
_cell.length_a   1.000
_cell.length_b   1.000
_cell.length_c   1.000
_cell.angle_alpha   90.00
_cell.angle_beta   90.00
_cell.angle_gamma   90.00
#
_symmetry.space_group_name_H-M   'P 1'
#
loop_
_entity.id
_entity.type
_entity.pdbx_description
1 polymer ?
#
loop_
_entity_poly.entity_id
_entity_poly.type
_entity_poly.pdbx_seq_one_letter_code
_entity_poly.pdbx_strand_id
1 'polypeptide(L)'
;MLSASMLSACSSQSENVVKEQQTQVKKTVKKNESVNLPVNIFKNSNYDIAMEKFIFTRNITSVEIKDFDESSELDFRDRYNSYVSNKNLNLKNDFKLLIINMKQEINEKAKSSPLEGFVLNKGSGLVIGDKELASGNQFLEYQQTYITTAYMVGRTTKDSGNILLAIPNEYAKNKSLQLKLVQKIDGANKLVYIDLN
;
A
#
# COMPACT_ATOMS: atom_id res chain seq x y z
N MET A 1 -15.79 -55.90 -61.51
CA MET A 1 -16.54 -55.22 -62.59
C MET A 1 -16.49 -53.72 -62.33
N LEU A 2 -16.13 -52.96 -63.37
CA LEU A 2 -16.30 -51.51 -63.67
C LEU A 2 -16.54 -50.54 -62.49
N SER A 3 -15.70 -49.55 -62.19
CA SER A 3 -15.21 -48.38 -62.97
C SER A 3 -16.19 -47.18 -63.02
N ALA A 4 -15.59 -45.99 -62.85
CA ALA A 4 -16.01 -44.60 -63.13
C ALA A 4 -16.38 -43.77 -61.88
N SER A 5 -15.47 -42.96 -61.31
CA SER A 5 -14.88 -41.68 -61.79
C SER A 5 -15.86 -40.50 -61.75
N MET A 6 -15.52 -39.47 -60.97
CA MET A 6 -15.16 -38.16 -61.52
C MET A 6 -14.68 -37.20 -60.42
N LEU A 7 -13.43 -36.75 -60.59
CA LEU A 7 -12.90 -35.52 -60.01
C LEU A 7 -13.58 -34.32 -60.66
N SER A 8 -13.84 -33.27 -59.87
CA SER A 8 -13.82 -31.90 -60.38
C SER A 8 -13.31 -30.98 -59.28
N ALA A 9 -12.14 -30.41 -59.56
CA ALA A 9 -11.54 -29.30 -58.84
C ALA A 9 -11.94 -27.99 -59.53
N CYS A 10 -12.31 -26.99 -58.74
CA CYS A 10 -12.19 -25.55 -59.05
C CYS A 10 -11.80 -24.88 -57.72
N SER A 11 -10.51 -24.62 -57.51
CA SER A 11 -9.79 -23.37 -57.83
C SER A 11 -10.10 -22.21 -56.86
N SER A 12 -9.20 -22.07 -55.88
CA SER A 12 -8.66 -20.81 -55.33
C SER A 12 -9.57 -19.59 -55.20
N GLN A 13 -9.88 -19.24 -53.95
CA GLN A 13 -9.85 -17.85 -53.52
C GLN A 13 -9.23 -17.76 -52.12
N SER A 14 -8.08 -17.11 -52.09
CA SER A 14 -7.33 -16.72 -50.91
C SER A 14 -8.11 -15.67 -50.13
N GLU A 15 -8.47 -15.97 -48.89
CA GLU A 15 -8.61 -14.95 -47.85
C GLU A 15 -7.76 -15.37 -46.66
N ASN A 16 -6.65 -14.64 -46.48
CA ASN A 16 -5.93 -14.57 -45.23
C ASN A 16 -6.91 -14.07 -44.17
N VAL A 17 -7.57 -14.98 -43.46
CA VAL A 17 -8.22 -14.64 -42.20
C VAL A 17 -7.09 -14.45 -41.19
N VAL A 18 -6.58 -13.21 -41.16
CA VAL A 18 -5.81 -12.66 -40.06
C VAL A 18 -6.70 -12.86 -38.83
N LYS A 19 -6.42 -13.89 -38.03
CA LYS A 19 -6.94 -13.98 -36.67
C LYS A 19 -6.31 -12.82 -35.92
N GLU A 20 -7.04 -11.71 -35.84
CA GLU A 20 -6.77 -10.68 -34.85
C GLU A 20 -6.64 -11.38 -33.50
N GLN A 21 -5.41 -11.47 -33.01
CA GLN A 21 -5.16 -11.65 -31.60
C GLN A 21 -5.85 -10.47 -30.93
N GLN A 22 -7.04 -10.72 -30.39
CA GLN A 22 -7.60 -9.92 -29.32
C GLN A 22 -6.62 -10.04 -28.17
N THR A 23 -5.63 -9.16 -28.20
CA THR A 23 -4.84 -8.81 -27.04
C THR A 23 -5.87 -8.26 -26.08
N GLN A 24 -6.35 -9.10 -25.15
CA GLN A 24 -7.11 -8.65 -24.01
C GLN A 24 -6.19 -7.66 -23.31
N VAL A 25 -6.39 -6.38 -23.59
CA VAL A 25 -5.92 -5.30 -22.74
C VAL A 25 -6.60 -5.58 -21.42
N LYS A 26 -5.89 -6.25 -20.50
CA LYS A 26 -6.23 -6.33 -19.08
C LYS A 26 -6.27 -4.87 -18.63
N LYS A 27 -7.43 -4.22 -18.78
CA LYS A 27 -7.75 -2.99 -18.07
C LYS A 27 -7.61 -3.40 -16.62
N THR A 28 -6.54 -2.96 -15.98
CA THR A 28 -6.37 -3.06 -14.54
C THR A 28 -7.46 -2.18 -13.96
N VAL A 29 -8.64 -2.74 -13.72
CA VAL A 29 -9.75 -2.02 -13.10
C VAL A 29 -9.35 -1.82 -11.66
N LYS A 30 -8.95 -0.59 -11.32
CA LYS A 30 -8.79 -0.15 -9.94
C LYS A 30 -10.14 -0.36 -9.25
N LYS A 31 -10.18 -1.29 -8.30
CA LYS A 31 -11.44 -1.82 -7.79
C LYS A 31 -12.10 -0.89 -6.77
N ASN A 32 -11.30 -0.22 -5.96
CA ASN A 32 -11.79 0.65 -4.90
C ASN A 32 -11.59 2.11 -5.28
N GLU A 33 -12.63 2.92 -5.11
CA GLU A 33 -12.52 4.37 -5.23
C GLU A 33 -11.49 4.91 -4.22
N SER A 34 -10.60 5.77 -4.70
CA SER A 34 -9.57 6.37 -3.86
C SER A 34 -9.98 7.75 -3.37
N VAL A 35 -9.54 8.08 -2.16
CA VAL A 35 -9.64 9.42 -1.61
C VAL A 35 -8.39 10.22 -1.92
N ASN A 36 -8.53 11.53 -2.00
CA ASN A 36 -7.41 12.45 -2.12
C ASN A 36 -6.74 12.68 -0.76
N LEU A 37 -5.44 12.99 -0.79
CA LEU A 37 -4.68 13.41 0.38
C LEU A 37 -4.89 14.91 0.66
N PRO A 38 -4.77 15.38 1.92
CA PRO A 38 -4.51 14.59 3.12
C PRO A 38 -5.74 13.77 3.58
N VAL A 39 -5.50 12.67 4.29
CA VAL A 39 -6.58 11.85 4.87
C VAL A 39 -6.41 11.69 6.38
N ASN A 40 -7.49 11.97 7.13
CA ASN A 40 -7.55 11.69 8.55
C ASN A 40 -7.75 10.19 8.77
N ILE A 41 -6.85 9.54 9.50
CA ILE A 41 -6.96 8.11 9.82
C ILE A 41 -7.40 7.86 11.26
N PHE A 42 -7.20 8.82 12.16
CA PHE A 42 -7.60 8.70 13.55
C PHE A 42 -8.04 10.05 14.09
N LYS A 43 -9.20 10.09 14.74
CA LYS A 43 -9.67 11.22 15.53
C LYS A 43 -10.26 10.70 16.83
N ASN A 44 -9.84 11.28 17.94
CA ASN A 44 -10.49 11.10 19.23
C ASN A 44 -10.76 12.48 19.82
N SER A 45 -12.03 12.88 19.88
CA SER A 45 -12.46 14.17 20.43
C SER A 45 -12.48 14.20 21.96
N ASN A 46 -12.30 13.06 22.62
CA ASN A 46 -12.24 12.92 24.08
C ASN A 46 -10.87 12.36 24.51
N TYR A 47 -9.81 12.73 23.79
CA TYR A 47 -8.46 12.25 24.05
C TYR A 47 -7.94 12.84 25.37
N ASP A 48 -7.50 11.99 26.29
CA ASP A 48 -7.04 12.41 27.61
C ASP A 48 -5.55 12.74 27.61
N ILE A 49 -5.20 13.95 28.03
CA ILE A 49 -3.82 14.37 28.28
C ILE A 49 -3.80 15.08 29.62
N ALA A 50 -3.08 14.50 30.58
CA ALA A 50 -2.96 15.08 31.93
C ALA A 50 -4.32 15.42 32.57
N MET A 51 -5.31 14.52 32.46
CA MET A 51 -6.68 14.67 32.99
C MET A 51 -7.53 15.74 32.30
N GLU A 52 -7.05 16.34 31.21
CA GLU A 52 -7.78 17.27 30.36
C GLU A 52 -8.16 16.60 29.03
N LYS A 53 -9.30 17.00 28.46
CA LYS A 53 -9.82 16.43 27.21
C LYS A 53 -9.46 17.32 26.02
N PHE A 54 -8.92 16.69 24.99
CA PHE A 54 -8.52 17.33 23.75
C PHE A 54 -9.04 16.56 22.54
N ILE A 55 -9.04 17.23 21.40
CA ILE A 55 -9.22 16.58 20.10
C ILE A 55 -7.84 16.22 19.58
N PHE A 56 -7.53 14.93 19.54
CA PHE A 56 -6.33 14.41 18.89
C PHE A 56 -6.66 13.90 17.49
N THR A 57 -5.86 14.27 16.50
CA THR A 57 -5.96 13.75 15.14
C THR A 57 -4.64 13.20 14.62
N ARG A 58 -4.71 12.17 13.75
CA ARG A 58 -3.59 11.64 12.99
C ARG A 58 -3.99 11.59 11.52
N ASN A 59 -3.20 12.24 10.68
CA ASN A 59 -3.44 12.37 9.25
C ASN A 59 -2.26 11.79 8.46
N ILE A 60 -2.55 11.18 7.31
CA ILE A 60 -1.55 10.96 6.26
C ILE A 60 -1.59 12.20 5.37
N THR A 61 -0.44 12.84 5.19
CA THR A 61 -0.31 14.10 4.43
C THR A 61 0.16 13.87 3.01
N SER A 62 1.07 12.92 2.80
CA SER A 62 1.53 12.50 1.48
C SER A 62 1.97 11.04 1.48
N VAL A 63 1.96 10.42 0.31
CA VAL A 63 2.55 9.10 0.05
C VAL A 63 3.46 9.21 -1.16
N GLU A 64 4.58 8.51 -1.12
CA GLU A 64 5.58 8.52 -2.20
C GLU A 64 6.17 7.12 -2.36
N ILE A 65 6.25 6.64 -3.61
CA ILE A 65 7.04 5.45 -3.96
C ILE A 65 8.30 5.90 -4.68
N LYS A 66 9.46 5.47 -4.20
CA LYS A 66 10.77 5.76 -4.81
C LYS A 66 11.70 4.56 -4.76
N ASP A 67 12.83 4.67 -5.45
CA ASP A 67 13.93 3.72 -5.34
C ASP A 67 14.65 3.85 -3.99
N PHE A 68 15.21 2.74 -3.50
CA PHE A 68 16.13 2.77 -2.38
C PHE A 68 17.48 3.37 -2.83
N ASP A 69 17.95 4.32 -2.02
CA ASP A 69 19.32 4.83 -2.04
C ASP A 69 20.04 4.40 -0.75
N GLU A 70 21.33 4.72 -0.62
CA GLU A 70 22.12 4.32 0.55
C GLU A 70 21.54 4.85 1.86
N SER A 71 21.09 6.11 1.87
CA SER A 71 20.56 6.74 3.09
C SER A 71 19.24 6.14 3.53
N SER A 72 18.33 5.90 2.58
CA SER A 72 17.02 5.32 2.85
C SER A 72 17.11 3.83 3.16
N GLU A 73 18.11 3.12 2.63
CA GLU A 73 18.41 1.75 3.03
C GLU A 73 18.87 1.69 4.49
N LEU A 74 19.75 2.59 4.93
CA LEU A 74 20.18 2.67 6.33
C LEU A 74 19.01 2.99 7.27
N ASP A 75 18.22 4.03 6.98
CA ASP A 75 17.03 4.38 7.80
C ASP A 75 16.02 3.22 7.85
N PHE A 76 15.81 2.54 6.74
CA PHE A 76 14.93 1.38 6.70
C PHE A 76 15.48 0.21 7.55
N ARG A 77 16.78 -0.07 7.47
CA ARG A 77 17.44 -1.11 8.27
C ARG A 77 17.38 -0.76 9.75
N ASP A 78 17.55 0.48 10.16
CA ASP A 78 17.43 0.89 11.57
C ASP A 78 16.04 0.56 12.15
N ARG A 79 14.98 0.64 11.32
CA ARG A 79 13.61 0.36 11.72
C ARG A 79 13.23 -1.13 11.67
N TYR A 80 13.80 -1.89 10.73
CA TYR A 80 13.39 -3.28 10.44
C TYR A 80 14.51 -4.32 10.53
N ASN A 81 15.64 -3.97 11.16
CA ASN A 81 16.92 -4.70 11.06
C ASN A 81 16.80 -6.21 11.25
N SER A 82 16.08 -6.65 12.28
CA SER A 82 16.00 -8.07 12.65
C SER A 82 15.47 -8.93 11.51
N TYR A 83 14.49 -8.47 10.74
CA TYR A 83 13.96 -9.25 9.62
C TYR A 83 14.84 -9.10 8.37
N VAL A 84 15.22 -7.87 8.03
CA VAL A 84 15.97 -7.57 6.81
C VAL A 84 17.33 -8.27 6.80
N SER A 85 18.07 -8.18 7.91
CA SER A 85 19.40 -8.77 8.04
C SER A 85 19.35 -10.29 8.14
N ASN A 86 18.40 -10.86 8.89
CA ASN A 86 18.26 -12.32 9.00
C ASN A 86 17.88 -13.00 7.68
N LYS A 87 17.18 -12.28 6.78
CA LYS A 87 16.74 -12.79 5.48
C LYS A 87 17.65 -12.38 4.32
N ASN A 88 18.72 -11.61 4.58
CA ASN A 88 19.65 -11.10 3.59
C ASN A 88 18.95 -10.45 2.37
N LEU A 89 17.95 -9.60 2.64
CA LEU A 89 17.15 -8.99 1.58
C LEU A 89 17.95 -7.93 0.82
N ASN A 90 17.87 -7.96 -0.51
CA ASN A 90 18.45 -6.95 -1.39
C ASN A 90 17.42 -5.84 -1.66
N LEU A 91 17.34 -4.86 -0.74
CA LEU A 91 16.35 -3.79 -0.80
C LEU A 91 16.42 -2.98 -2.10
N LYS A 92 17.63 -2.66 -2.56
CA LYS A 92 17.87 -1.84 -3.76
C LYS A 92 17.38 -2.49 -5.05
N ASN A 93 17.55 -3.81 -5.20
CA ASN A 93 17.23 -4.48 -6.46
C ASN A 93 15.83 -5.10 -6.48
N ASP A 94 15.31 -5.50 -5.32
CA ASP A 94 14.09 -6.31 -5.25
C ASP A 94 12.85 -5.52 -4.80
N PHE A 95 13.05 -4.31 -4.25
CA PHE A 95 11.98 -3.52 -3.62
C PHE A 95 11.99 -2.06 -4.08
N LYS A 96 10.82 -1.42 -3.99
CA LYS A 96 10.67 0.03 -3.92
C LYS A 96 10.39 0.45 -2.47
N LEU A 97 10.79 1.66 -2.11
CA LEU A 97 10.46 2.28 -0.84
C LEU A 97 9.16 3.06 -0.97
N LEU A 98 8.16 2.72 -0.16
CA LEU A 98 6.98 3.53 0.11
C LEU A 98 7.20 4.34 1.38
N ILE A 99 7.06 5.66 1.25
CA ILE A 99 7.08 6.62 2.35
C ILE A 99 5.66 7.13 2.55
N ILE A 100 5.14 6.99 3.77
CA ILE A 100 3.84 7.52 4.18
C ILE A 100 4.11 8.62 5.19
N ASN A 101 3.98 9.87 4.76
CA ASN A 101 4.20 11.03 5.62
C ASN A 101 2.94 11.33 6.42
N MET A 102 3.14 11.66 7.69
CA MET A 102 2.07 11.78 8.66
C MET A 102 2.21 13.03 9.50
N LYS A 103 1.06 13.53 9.95
CA LYS A 103 0.96 14.62 10.92
C LYS A 103 0.02 14.23 12.05
N GLN A 104 0.39 14.58 13.27
CA GLN A 104 -0.46 14.50 14.45
C GLN A 104 -0.75 15.92 14.94
N GLU A 105 -1.97 16.16 15.39
CA GLU A 105 -2.40 17.47 15.86
C GLU A 105 -3.28 17.35 17.09
N ILE A 106 -3.17 18.35 17.97
CA ILE A 106 -4.14 18.63 19.02
C ILE A 106 -4.76 20.00 18.72
N ASN A 107 -6.07 20.13 18.94
CA ASN A 107 -6.81 21.37 18.67
C ASN A 107 -6.29 22.59 19.46
N GLU A 108 -5.66 22.37 20.62
CA GLU A 108 -5.26 23.42 21.55
C GLU A 108 -3.91 23.12 22.22
N LYS A 109 -3.32 24.13 22.87
CA LYS A 109 -2.09 23.94 23.67
C LYS A 109 -2.42 23.17 24.94
N ALA A 110 -2.12 21.88 24.95
CA ALA A 110 -2.16 21.07 26.16
C ALA A 110 -0.97 21.40 27.08
N LYS A 111 -1.16 21.21 28.39
CA LYS A 111 -0.08 21.34 29.40
C LYS A 111 1.06 20.33 29.21
N SER A 112 0.79 19.25 28.48
CA SER A 112 1.74 18.21 28.14
C SER A 112 1.51 17.75 26.70
N SER A 113 2.57 17.30 26.02
CA SER A 113 2.44 16.72 24.69
C SER A 113 1.98 15.26 24.77
N PRO A 114 1.14 14.79 23.84
CA PRO A 114 0.82 13.38 23.73
C PRO A 114 2.11 12.66 23.31
N LEU A 115 2.28 11.45 23.81
CA LEU A 115 3.42 10.61 23.49
C LEU A 115 2.97 9.49 22.56
N GLU A 116 2.80 9.83 21.28
CA GLU A 116 2.07 9.06 20.28
C GLU A 116 2.92 8.72 19.06
N GLY A 117 3.02 7.44 18.73
CA GLY A 117 3.75 6.96 17.55
C GLY A 117 3.06 7.26 16.21
N PHE A 118 3.84 7.27 15.13
CA PHE A 118 3.31 7.30 13.77
C PHE A 118 2.93 5.89 13.33
N VAL A 119 1.65 5.54 13.47
CA VAL A 119 1.14 4.20 13.17
C VAL A 119 -0.11 4.25 12.29
N LEU A 120 -0.32 3.19 11.51
CA LEU A 120 -1.61 2.94 10.86
C LEU A 120 -2.55 2.19 11.81
N ASN A 121 -3.85 2.32 11.62
CA ASN A 121 -4.81 1.51 12.38
C ASN A 121 -4.74 0.04 11.93
N LYS A 122 -4.82 -0.90 12.89
CA LYS A 122 -4.92 -2.34 12.61
C LYS A 122 -5.98 -2.63 11.55
N GLY A 123 -5.61 -3.45 10.57
CA GLY A 123 -6.41 -3.76 9.39
C GLY A 123 -6.07 -2.91 8.16
N SER A 124 -5.26 -1.86 8.31
CA SER A 124 -4.68 -1.10 7.18
C SER A 124 -3.49 -1.87 6.57
N GLY A 125 -3.27 -1.71 5.27
CA GLY A 125 -2.25 -2.48 4.54
C GLY A 125 -2.25 -2.22 3.03
N LEU A 126 -1.35 -2.89 2.32
CA LEU A 126 -1.26 -2.82 0.87
C LEU A 126 -2.22 -3.82 0.22
N VAL A 127 -2.93 -3.36 -0.81
CA VAL A 127 -3.87 -4.18 -1.57
C VAL A 127 -3.70 -4.00 -3.07
N ILE A 128 -4.06 -5.03 -3.83
CA ILE A 128 -4.32 -4.95 -5.27
C ILE A 128 -5.73 -5.52 -5.50
N GLY A 129 -6.69 -4.63 -5.81
CA GLY A 129 -8.10 -4.99 -5.79
C GLY A 129 -8.55 -5.34 -4.37
N ASP A 130 -9.06 -6.55 -4.16
CA ASP A 130 -9.42 -7.05 -2.81
C ASP A 130 -8.31 -7.86 -2.15
N LYS A 131 -7.21 -8.12 -2.87
CA LYS A 131 -6.15 -8.98 -2.36
C LYS A 131 -5.26 -8.18 -1.42
N GLU A 132 -5.29 -8.53 -0.13
CA GLU A 132 -4.27 -8.13 0.83
C GLU A 132 -2.92 -8.72 0.43
N LEU A 133 -1.90 -7.88 0.24
CA LEU A 133 -0.59 -8.36 -0.19
C LEU A 133 0.17 -9.06 0.94
N ALA A 134 -0.06 -8.66 2.19
CA ALA A 134 0.53 -9.29 3.37
C ALA A 134 0.20 -10.78 3.47
N SER A 135 -1.01 -11.23 3.08
CA SER A 135 -1.39 -12.64 3.20
C SER A 135 -0.61 -13.56 2.26
N GLY A 136 0.07 -13.01 1.26
CA GLY A 136 0.90 -13.76 0.31
C GLY A 136 2.39 -13.44 0.39
N ASN A 137 2.81 -12.56 1.29
CA ASN A 137 4.21 -12.13 1.40
C ASN A 137 4.58 -11.88 2.86
N GLN A 138 5.39 -12.78 3.42
CA GLN A 138 5.78 -12.77 4.84
C GLN A 138 6.50 -11.47 5.25
N PHE A 139 7.26 -10.85 4.34
CA PHE A 139 7.95 -9.60 4.68
C PHE A 139 6.98 -8.41 4.71
N LEU A 140 5.99 -8.37 3.82
CA LEU A 140 4.91 -7.38 3.91
C LEU A 140 4.06 -7.60 5.16
N GLU A 141 3.75 -8.84 5.51
CA GLU A 141 3.03 -9.17 6.74
C GLU A 141 3.80 -8.69 7.99
N TYR A 142 5.10 -8.95 8.04
CA TYR A 142 5.98 -8.47 9.10
C TYR A 142 5.94 -6.94 9.23
N GLN A 143 6.15 -6.23 8.12
CA GLN A 143 6.15 -4.76 8.13
C GLN A 143 4.78 -4.20 8.50
N GLN A 144 3.69 -4.74 7.95
CA GLN A 144 2.32 -4.31 8.24
C GLN A 144 1.96 -4.53 9.72
N THR A 145 2.38 -5.65 10.30
CA THR A 145 2.23 -5.91 11.73
C THR A 145 3.00 -4.89 12.54
N TYR A 146 4.25 -4.60 12.18
CA TYR A 146 5.09 -3.62 12.84
C TYR A 146 4.43 -2.23 12.87
N ILE A 147 3.95 -1.73 11.73
CA ILE A 147 3.41 -0.37 11.61
C ILE A 147 1.97 -0.21 12.13
N THR A 148 1.29 -1.30 12.49
CA THR A 148 -0.10 -1.27 13.00
C THR A 148 -0.25 -1.71 14.45
N THR A 149 0.69 -2.47 14.99
CA THR A 149 0.58 -3.04 16.35
C THR A 149 1.73 -2.64 17.26
N ALA A 150 2.90 -2.32 16.73
CA ALA A 150 4.09 -2.35 17.54
C ALA A 150 4.31 -1.03 18.28
N TYR A 151 4.52 -1.15 19.58
CA TYR A 151 5.26 -0.24 20.46
C TYR A 151 6.63 0.21 19.87
N MET A 152 7.11 -0.47 18.82
CA MET A 152 8.38 -0.20 18.13
C MET A 152 8.34 0.95 17.11
N VAL A 153 7.16 1.48 16.75
CA VAL A 153 7.08 2.78 16.03
C VAL A 153 7.27 3.96 16.99
N GLY A 154 7.52 3.65 18.27
CA GLY A 154 7.98 4.57 19.31
C GLY A 154 6.88 5.47 19.86
N ARG A 155 7.11 5.97 21.08
CA ARG A 155 6.41 7.16 21.57
C ARG A 155 7.17 8.38 21.05
N THR A 156 6.47 9.39 20.58
CA THR A 156 7.10 10.64 20.13
C THR A 156 6.23 11.82 20.50
N THR A 157 6.87 12.97 20.76
CA THR A 157 6.22 14.27 20.92
C THR A 157 6.25 15.09 19.63
N LYS A 158 6.78 14.52 18.55
CA LYS A 158 6.86 15.19 17.25
C LYS A 158 5.48 15.23 16.60
N ASP A 159 5.15 16.37 16.02
CA ASP A 159 3.89 16.55 15.28
C ASP A 159 3.96 15.95 13.88
N SER A 160 5.15 15.67 13.34
CA SER A 160 5.34 15.08 12.01
C SER A 160 6.37 13.95 12.00
N GLY A 161 6.16 13.02 11.07
CA GLY A 161 7.00 11.84 10.88
C GLY A 161 6.52 10.99 9.73
N ASN A 162 7.11 9.81 9.59
CA ASN A 162 6.81 8.92 8.47
C ASN A 162 6.80 7.45 8.87
N ILE A 163 6.08 6.67 8.07
CA ILE A 163 6.15 5.22 8.04
C ILE A 163 6.85 4.83 6.74
N LEU A 164 7.76 3.86 6.82
CA LEU A 164 8.48 3.31 5.68
C LEU A 164 8.04 1.87 5.44
N LEU A 165 7.81 1.50 4.18
CA LEU A 165 7.51 0.15 3.76
C LEU A 165 8.35 -0.21 2.51
N ALA A 166 8.97 -1.37 2.50
CA ALA A 166 9.60 -1.97 1.33
C ALA A 166 8.54 -2.80 0.58
N ILE A 167 8.21 -2.39 -0.63
CA ILE A 167 7.24 -3.04 -1.52
C ILE A 167 8.00 -3.84 -2.57
N PRO A 168 7.80 -5.17 -2.68
CA PRO A 168 8.36 -5.96 -3.75
C PRO A 168 8.08 -5.34 -5.13
N ASN A 169 9.09 -5.32 -6.00
CA ASN A 169 9.01 -4.71 -7.33
C ASN A 169 7.86 -5.26 -8.19
N GLU A 170 7.47 -6.52 -7.99
CA GLU A 170 6.31 -7.14 -8.64
C GLU A 170 4.98 -6.45 -8.30
N TYR A 171 4.83 -5.93 -7.07
CA TYR A 171 3.62 -5.22 -6.64
C TYR A 171 3.72 -3.73 -6.92
N ALA A 172 4.89 -3.12 -6.73
CA ALA A 172 5.10 -1.69 -6.95
C ALA A 172 4.74 -1.24 -8.38
N LYS A 173 4.98 -2.11 -9.39
CA LYS A 173 4.65 -1.84 -10.80
C LYS A 173 3.15 -1.97 -11.13
N ASN A 174 2.33 -2.44 -10.20
CA ASN A 174 0.92 -2.69 -10.47
C ASN A 174 0.09 -1.41 -10.33
N LYS A 175 -0.48 -0.93 -11.45
CA LYS A 175 -1.33 0.29 -11.51
C LYS A 175 -2.57 0.29 -10.61
N SER A 176 -2.93 -0.84 -10.01
CA SER A 176 -4.03 -0.95 -9.04
C SER A 176 -3.54 -1.18 -7.61
N LEU A 177 -2.26 -0.96 -7.34
CA LEU A 177 -1.69 -0.94 -5.99
C LEU A 177 -2.29 0.22 -5.21
N GLN A 178 -2.91 -0.09 -4.07
CA GLN A 178 -3.52 0.89 -3.19
C GLN A 178 -3.06 0.67 -1.75
N LEU A 179 -3.05 1.75 -0.98
CA LEU A 179 -2.98 1.68 0.47
C LEU A 179 -4.40 1.67 1.03
N LYS A 180 -4.84 0.52 1.55
CA LYS A 180 -6.09 0.40 2.30
C LYS A 180 -5.88 0.89 3.72
N LEU A 181 -6.78 1.76 4.17
CA LEU A 181 -6.74 2.37 5.49
C LEU A 181 -8.03 2.11 6.24
N VAL A 182 -7.89 1.73 7.50
CA VAL A 182 -8.98 1.77 8.48
C VAL A 182 -8.96 3.16 9.11
N GLN A 183 -9.99 3.96 8.88
CA GLN A 183 -10.22 5.19 9.63
C GLN A 183 -10.94 4.86 10.95
N LYS A 184 -10.53 5.53 12.03
CA LYS A 184 -11.19 5.48 13.34
C LYS A 184 -11.49 6.90 13.81
N ILE A 185 -12.70 7.37 13.57
CA ILE A 185 -13.10 8.76 13.85
C ILE A 185 -14.18 8.73 14.91
N ASP A 186 -13.83 9.15 16.13
CA ASP A 186 -14.77 9.26 17.27
C ASP A 186 -15.59 7.96 17.50
N GLY A 187 -14.92 6.81 17.39
CA GLY A 187 -15.53 5.48 17.56
C GLY A 187 -16.13 4.86 16.29
N ALA A 188 -16.33 5.64 15.23
CA ALA A 188 -16.79 5.13 13.94
C ALA A 188 -15.61 4.59 13.10
N ASN A 189 -15.82 3.44 12.47
CA ASN A 189 -14.82 2.80 11.60
C ASN A 189 -15.25 2.88 10.14
N LYS A 190 -14.34 3.27 9.24
CA LYS A 190 -14.55 3.28 7.79
C LYS A 190 -13.32 2.77 7.06
N LEU A 191 -13.50 2.11 5.92
CA LEU A 191 -12.42 1.81 4.99
C LEU A 191 -12.28 2.93 3.95
N VAL A 192 -11.04 3.36 3.73
CA VAL A 192 -10.67 4.28 2.65
C VAL A 192 -9.43 3.76 1.95
N TYR A 193 -9.24 4.17 0.71
CA TYR A 193 -8.15 3.69 -0.14
C TYR A 193 -7.40 4.89 -0.71
N ILE A 194 -6.08 4.85 -0.69
CA ILE A 194 -5.23 5.84 -1.38
C ILE A 194 -4.59 5.14 -2.58
N ASP A 195 -4.56 5.81 -3.73
CA ASP A 195 -3.81 5.32 -4.89
C ASP A 195 -2.31 5.52 -4.69
N LEU A 196 -1.52 4.55 -5.11
CA LEU A 196 -0.06 4.60 -4.99
C LEU A 196 0.66 4.74 -6.34
N ASN A 197 -0.10 4.82 -7.45
CA ASN A 197 0.42 5.00 -8.82
C ASN A 197 -0.26 6.15 -9.57
#